data_AF-A0A350PBQ7-F1
#
_entry.id   AF-A0A350PBQ7-F1
#
_cell.length_a   1.000
_cell.length_b   1.000
_cell.length_c   1.000
_cell.angle_alpha   90.00
_cell.angle_beta   90.00
_cell.angle_gamma   90.00
#
_symmetry.space_group_name_H-M   'P 1'
#
loop_
_entity.id
_entity.type
_entity.pdbx_description
1 polymer ?
#
loop_
_entity_poly.entity_id
_entity_poly.type
_entity_poly.pdbx_seq_one_letter_code
_entity_poly.pdbx_strand_id
1 'polypeptide(L)'
;SLAVGALCTNILVVNNLRDVDQDKKAGKKTLGVLFGDTMLKIEYSLMLILAFAIPPHFYFQLHYDVWIFLPFLILPIAVLHAKTIWTETEKRNLNQQLEKTAKFMTLFGFLFSIGIIL
;
A
#
# COMPACT_ATOMS: atom_id res chain seq x y z
N SER A 1 -5.53 -5.64 -12.49
CA SER A 1 -6.04 -5.25 -11.16
C SER A 1 -5.04 -5.45 -10.02
N LEU A 2 -3.98 -6.26 -10.18
CA LEU A 2 -3.07 -6.63 -9.08
C LEU A 2 -2.42 -5.45 -8.35
N ALA A 3 -1.92 -4.43 -9.06
CA ALA A 3 -1.31 -3.24 -8.44
C ALA A 3 -2.30 -2.48 -7.53
N VAL A 4 -3.49 -2.16 -8.05
CA VAL A 4 -4.53 -1.47 -7.30
C VAL A 4 -5.06 -2.34 -6.16
N GLY A 5 -5.17 -3.66 -6.38
CA GLY A 5 -5.54 -4.62 -5.35
C GLY A 5 -4.54 -4.61 -4.17
N ALA A 6 -3.24 -4.62 -4.46
CA ALA A 6 -2.20 -4.53 -3.43
C ALA A 6 -2.29 -3.23 -2.63
N LEU A 7 -2.49 -2.08 -3.30
CA LEU A 7 -2.65 -0.80 -2.63
C LEU A 7 -3.97 -0.69 -1.84
N CYS A 8 -5.04 -1.35 -2.30
CA CYS A 8 -6.28 -1.47 -1.56
C CYS A 8 -6.09 -2.30 -0.29
N THR A 9 -5.36 -3.42 -0.37
CA THR A 9 -4.95 -4.20 0.81
C THR A 9 -4.19 -3.32 1.80
N ASN A 10 -3.34 -2.41 1.35
CA ASN A 10 -2.67 -1.47 2.24
C ASN A 10 -3.61 -0.58 3.04
N ILE A 11 -4.77 -0.19 2.50
CA ILE A 11 -5.80 0.53 3.26
C ILE A 11 -6.31 -0.35 4.41
N LEU A 12 -6.54 -1.64 4.16
CA LEU A 12 -6.96 -2.61 5.17
C LEU A 12 -5.87 -2.87 6.20
N VAL A 13 -4.60 -2.93 5.78
CA VAL A 13 -3.46 -3.09 6.70
C VAL A 13 -3.37 -1.92 7.67
N VAL A 14 -3.53 -0.68 7.19
CA VAL A 14 -3.54 0.51 8.07
C VAL A 14 -4.71 0.46 9.05
N ASN A 15 -5.89 0.04 8.57
CA ASN A 15 -7.07 -0.15 9.41
C ASN A 15 -6.82 -1.20 10.52
N ASN A 16 -6.31 -2.38 10.15
CA ASN A 16 -5.95 -3.44 11.09
C ASN A 16 -4.89 -2.97 12.09
N LEU A 17 -3.86 -2.24 11.63
CA LEU A 17 -2.79 -1.73 12.50
C LEU A 17 -3.31 -0.74 13.53
N ARG A 18 -4.28 0.11 13.16
CA ARG A 18 -4.95 1.04 14.08
C ARG A 18 -5.74 0.30 15.15
N ASP A 19 -6.44 -0.77 14.76
CA ASP A 19 -7.46 -1.41 15.59
C ASP A 19 -6.97 -2.67 16.34
N VAL A 20 -5.69 -3.04 16.24
CA VAL A 20 -5.11 -4.28 16.84
C VAL A 20 -5.55 -4.53 18.28
N ASP A 21 -5.46 -3.52 19.15
CA ASP A 21 -5.79 -3.67 20.58
C ASP A 21 -7.29 -3.91 20.81
N GLN A 22 -8.14 -3.25 20.02
CA GLN A 22 -9.59 -3.43 20.06
C GLN A 22 -9.98 -4.80 19.50
N ASP A 23 -9.38 -5.19 18.36
CA ASP A 23 -9.60 -6.47 17.71
C ASP A 23 -9.20 -7.64 18.60
N LYS A 24 -8.10 -7.49 19.35
CA LYS A 24 -7.66 -8.46 20.36
C LYS A 24 -8.68 -8.63 21.47
N LYS A 25 -9.21 -7.53 22.03
CA LYS A 25 -10.26 -7.57 23.07
C LYS A 25 -11.57 -8.20 22.56
N ALA A 26 -11.88 -7.99 21.29
CA ALA A 26 -13.05 -8.57 20.63
C ALA A 26 -12.87 -10.03 20.18
N GLY A 27 -11.69 -10.64 20.41
CA GLY A 27 -11.42 -12.03 20.03
C GLY A 27 -11.29 -12.26 18.51
N LYS A 28 -11.03 -11.21 17.73
CA LYS A 28 -10.84 -11.36 16.27
C LYS A 28 -9.49 -12.02 15.99
N LYS A 29 -9.42 -12.78 14.88
CA LYS A 29 -8.21 -13.45 14.41
C LYS A 29 -7.59 -12.70 13.23
N THR A 30 -7.27 -11.42 13.42
CA THR A 30 -6.57 -10.63 12.39
C THR A 30 -5.06 -10.89 12.43
N LEU A 31 -4.36 -10.57 11.34
CA LEU A 31 -2.92 -10.77 11.22
C LEU A 31 -2.12 -10.01 12.29
N GLY A 32 -2.57 -8.81 12.68
CA GLY A 32 -2.01 -8.05 13.79
C GLY A 32 -2.25 -8.69 15.16
N VAL A 33 -3.40 -9.33 15.38
CA VAL A 33 -3.69 -10.04 16.64
C VAL A 33 -2.86 -11.32 16.76
N LEU A 34 -2.69 -12.05 15.64
CA LEU A 34 -1.99 -13.34 15.62
C LEU A 34 -0.46 -13.20 15.62
N PHE A 35 0.07 -12.21 14.88
CA PHE A 35 1.51 -12.08 14.62
C PHE A 35 2.10 -10.72 15.03
N GLY A 36 1.27 -9.82 15.56
CA GLY A 36 1.69 -8.49 16.02
C GLY A 36 1.81 -7.44 14.92
N ASP A 37 2.03 -6.20 15.36
CA ASP A 37 2.17 -5.02 14.49
C ASP A 37 3.24 -5.17 13.41
N THR A 38 4.36 -5.82 13.74
CA THR A 38 5.48 -6.01 12.80
C THR A 38 5.05 -6.76 11.54
N MET A 39 4.18 -7.76 11.66
CA MET A 39 3.72 -8.51 10.50
C MET A 39 2.84 -7.64 9.59
N LEU A 40 1.98 -6.79 10.15
CA LEU A 40 1.21 -5.81 9.37
C LEU A 40 2.13 -4.79 8.67
N LYS A 41 3.19 -4.33 9.33
CA LYS A 41 4.18 -3.42 8.73
C LYS A 41 4.93 -4.06 7.55
N ILE A 42 5.27 -5.35 7.67
CA ILE A 42 5.87 -6.14 6.58
C ILE A 42 4.88 -6.29 5.42
N GLU A 43 3.64 -6.67 5.71
CA GLU A 43 2.58 -6.80 4.70
C GLU A 43 2.41 -5.49 3.92
N TYR A 44 2.38 -4.35 4.62
CA TYR A 44 2.28 -3.04 3.99
C TYR A 44 3.40 -2.78 2.97
N SER A 45 4.66 -3.04 3.39
CA SER A 45 5.84 -2.88 2.53
C SER A 45 5.81 -3.83 1.33
N LEU A 46 5.42 -5.09 1.53
CA LEU A 46 5.33 -6.09 0.46
C LEU A 46 4.29 -5.70 -0.59
N MET A 47 3.13 -5.19 -0.16
CA MET A 47 2.10 -4.73 -1.09
C MET A 47 2.52 -3.48 -1.87
N LEU A 48 3.29 -2.55 -1.27
CA LEU A 48 3.89 -1.45 -2.02
C LEU A 48 4.88 -1.97 -3.08
N ILE A 49 5.79 -2.86 -2.69
CA ILE A 49 6.76 -3.47 -3.62
C ILE A 49 6.03 -4.17 -4.76
N LEU A 50 4.99 -4.95 -4.43
CA LEU A 50 4.16 -5.65 -5.42
C LEU A 50 3.52 -4.66 -6.40
N ALA A 51 2.94 -3.56 -5.92
CA ALA A 51 2.34 -2.55 -6.78
C ALA A 51 3.37 -1.94 -7.75
N PHE A 52 4.57 -1.61 -7.27
CA PHE A 52 5.66 -1.06 -8.10
C PHE A 52 6.36 -2.09 -8.98
N ALA A 53 6.19 -3.39 -8.73
CA ALA A 53 6.68 -4.45 -9.61
C ALA A 53 5.82 -4.65 -10.88
N ILE A 54 4.57 -4.18 -10.87
CA ILE A 54 3.65 -4.36 -12.00
C ILE A 54 4.08 -3.56 -13.25
N PRO A 55 4.44 -2.26 -13.20
CA PRO A 55 4.88 -1.55 -14.40
C PRO A 55 6.12 -2.17 -15.08
N PRO A 56 7.20 -2.55 -14.36
CA PRO A 56 8.31 -3.30 -14.96
C PRO A 56 7.85 -4.59 -15.64
N HIS A 57 6.95 -5.35 -15.02
CA HIS A 57 6.41 -6.57 -15.63
C HIS A 57 5.71 -6.28 -16.96
N PHE A 58 4.89 -5.23 -17.02
CA PHE A 58 4.19 -4.82 -18.24
C PHE A 58 5.17 -4.39 -19.33
N TYR A 59 6.22 -3.65 -18.98
CA TYR A 59 7.25 -3.23 -19.93
C TYR A 59 8.02 -4.43 -20.52
N PHE A 60 8.55 -5.32 -19.68
CA PHE A 60 9.45 -6.40 -20.13
C PHE A 60 8.73 -7.62 -20.70
N GLN A 61 7.52 -7.95 -20.21
CA GLN A 61 6.80 -9.17 -20.59
C GLN A 61 5.66 -8.92 -21.56
N LEU A 62 5.07 -7.73 -21.53
CA LEU A 62 3.91 -7.38 -22.35
C LEU A 62 4.22 -6.29 -23.39
N HIS A 63 5.48 -5.83 -23.46
CA HIS A 63 5.98 -4.87 -24.46
C HIS A 63 5.22 -3.53 -24.48
N TYR A 64 4.76 -3.05 -23.33
CA TYR A 64 4.22 -1.70 -23.19
C TYR A 64 5.31 -0.63 -23.36
N ASP A 65 4.91 0.57 -23.77
CA ASP A 65 5.80 1.72 -23.91
C ASP A 65 6.32 2.23 -22.56
N VAL A 66 7.36 3.08 -22.61
CA VAL A 66 8.03 3.64 -21.43
C VAL A 66 7.08 4.43 -20.52
N TRP A 67 5.95 4.90 -21.04
CA TRP A 67 4.92 5.61 -20.27
C TRP A 67 4.28 4.76 -19.17
N ILE A 68 4.38 3.42 -19.25
CA ILE A 68 3.91 2.53 -18.19
C ILE A 68 4.54 2.83 -16.82
N PHE A 69 5.74 3.44 -16.81
CA PHE A 69 6.47 3.82 -15.60
C PHE A 69 6.01 5.13 -14.95
N LEU A 70 4.98 5.83 -15.45
CA LEU A 70 4.46 7.05 -14.82
C LEU A 70 4.21 6.96 -13.30
N PRO A 71 3.71 5.83 -12.74
CA PRO A 71 3.57 5.69 -11.28
C PRO A 71 4.89 5.82 -10.50
N PHE A 72 6.06 5.64 -11.12
CA PHE A 72 7.36 5.82 -10.44
C PHE A 72 7.63 7.28 -10.05
N LEU A 73 6.93 8.25 -10.65
CA LEU A 73 7.02 9.66 -10.24
C LEU A 73 6.59 9.87 -8.77
N ILE A 74 5.70 9.01 -8.26
CA ILE A 74 5.21 9.07 -6.88
C ILE A 74 5.90 8.07 -5.94
N LEU A 75 6.98 7.42 -6.40
CA LEU A 75 7.78 6.51 -5.58
C LEU A 75 8.29 7.16 -4.27
N PRO A 76 8.77 8.43 -4.26
CA PRO A 76 9.17 9.08 -3.01
C PRO A 76 8.03 9.15 -1.99
N ILE A 77 6.79 9.36 -2.45
CA ILE A 77 5.60 9.40 -1.60
C ILE A 77 5.31 8.00 -1.01
N ALA A 78 5.49 6.94 -1.81
CA ALA A 78 5.36 5.56 -1.33
C ALA A 78 6.36 5.24 -0.21
N VAL A 79 7.60 5.68 -0.35
CA VAL A 79 8.65 5.53 0.68
C VAL A 79 8.28 6.28 1.96
N LEU A 80 7.73 7.49 1.85
CA LEU A 80 7.23 8.23 3.01
C LEU A 80 6.09 7.47 3.71
N HIS A 81 5.15 6.89 2.96
CA HIS A 81 4.09 6.08 3.56
C HIS A 81 4.62 4.86 4.29
N ALA A 82 5.55 4.12 3.68
CA ALA A 82 6.22 3.00 4.33
C ALA A 82 6.92 3.47 5.61
N LYS A 83 7.73 4.54 5.54
CA LYS A 83 8.42 5.09 6.72
C LYS A 83 7.43 5.42 7.84
N THR A 84 6.34 6.13 7.55
CA THR A 84 5.30 6.45 8.54
C THR A 84 4.74 5.18 9.19
N ILE A 85 4.44 4.13 8.43
CA ILE A 85 3.92 2.87 8.97
C ILE A 85 4.94 2.19 9.90
N TRP A 86 6.22 2.30 9.60
CA TRP A 86 7.26 1.70 10.43
C TRP A 86 7.53 2.51 11.71
N THR A 87 7.50 3.84 11.65
CA THR A 87 7.93 4.73 12.74
C THR A 87 6.79 5.26 13.62
N GLU A 88 5.55 5.28 13.13
CA GLU A 88 4.42 5.80 13.89
C GLU A 88 4.11 4.88 15.09
N THR A 89 4.02 5.50 16.27
CA THR A 89 3.72 4.81 17.53
C THR A 89 2.32 5.16 18.03
N GLU A 90 1.77 6.30 17.62
CA GLU A 90 0.44 6.74 18.02
C GLU A 90 -0.63 6.24 17.03
N LYS A 91 -1.43 5.27 17.48
CA LYS A 91 -2.50 4.66 16.67
C LYS A 91 -3.50 5.67 16.10
N ARG A 92 -3.73 6.80 16.78
CA ARG A 92 -4.65 7.87 16.34
C ARG A 92 -4.20 8.50 15.02
N ASN A 93 -2.89 8.63 14.80
CA ASN A 93 -2.33 9.24 13.59
C ASN A 93 -2.50 8.34 12.35
N LEU A 94 -2.74 7.03 12.56
CA LEU A 94 -3.03 6.09 11.48
C LEU A 94 -4.35 6.37 10.76
N ASN A 95 -5.29 7.11 11.38
CA ASN A 95 -6.51 7.56 10.69
C ASN A 95 -6.20 8.45 9.49
N GLN A 96 -5.29 9.41 9.68
CA GLN A 96 -4.84 10.28 8.58
C GLN A 96 -4.06 9.47 7.55
N GLN A 97 -3.28 8.48 8.01
CA GLN A 97 -2.53 7.61 7.11
C GLN A 97 -3.43 6.73 6.25
N LEU A 98 -4.59 6.31 6.75
CA LEU A 98 -5.60 5.56 6.01
C LEU A 98 -6.11 6.39 4.82
N GLU A 99 -6.52 7.63 5.08
CA GLU A 99 -6.97 8.56 4.04
C GLU A 99 -5.86 8.83 3.01
N LYS A 100 -4.63 9.08 3.48
CA LYS A 100 -3.48 9.31 2.61
C LYS A 100 -3.17 8.09 1.73
N THR A 101 -3.27 6.88 2.28
CA THR A 101 -3.05 5.63 1.52
C THR A 101 -4.11 5.45 0.44
N ALA A 102 -5.38 5.79 0.72
CA ALA A 102 -6.44 5.76 -0.28
C ALA A 102 -6.22 6.79 -1.40
N LYS A 103 -5.83 8.02 -1.06
CA LYS A 103 -5.45 9.06 -2.04
C LYS A 103 -4.25 8.62 -2.90
N PHE A 104 -3.25 8.00 -2.28
CA PHE A 104 -2.09 7.44 -2.97
C PHE A 104 -2.49 6.35 -3.96
N MET A 105 -3.37 5.42 -3.56
CA MET A 105 -3.90 4.38 -4.46
C MET A 105 -4.60 5.00 -5.69
N THR A 106 -5.45 6.00 -5.48
CA THR A 106 -6.14 6.68 -6.59
C THR A 106 -5.17 7.35 -7.54
N LEU A 107 -4.18 8.08 -7.01
CA LEU A 107 -3.15 8.73 -7.82
C LEU A 107 -2.30 7.72 -8.60
N PHE A 108 -1.89 6.62 -7.94
CA PHE A 108 -1.18 5.52 -8.58
C PHE A 108 -2.00 4.94 -9.74
N GLY A 109 -3.27 4.59 -9.48
CA GLY A 109 -4.15 4.00 -10.48
C GLY A 109 -4.40 4.93 -11.66
N PHE A 110 -4.53 6.23 -11.41
CA PHE A 110 -4.66 7.25 -12.45
C PHE A 110 -3.42 7.34 -13.34
N LEU A 111 -2.22 7.47 -12.74
CA LEU A 111 -0.95 7.51 -13.47
C LEU A 111 -0.71 6.22 -14.27
N PHE A 112 -1.03 5.06 -13.67
CA PHE A 112 -0.87 3.77 -14.32
C PHE A 112 -1.85 3.61 -15.49
N SER A 113 -3.09 4.10 -15.36
CA SER A 113 -4.06 4.10 -16.46
C SER A 113 -3.61 4.97 -17.62
N ILE A 114 -3.04 6.15 -17.35
CA ILE A 114 -2.44 6.99 -18.40
C ILE A 114 -1.30 6.24 -19.09
N GLY A 115 -0.40 5.61 -18.32
CA GLY A 115 0.72 4.85 -18.88
C GLY A 115 0.33 3.58 -19.65
N ILE A 116 -0.91 3.10 -19.51
CA ILE A 116 -1.46 2.00 -20.34
C ILE A 116 -2.03 2.53 -21.66
N ILE A 117 -2.54 3.76 -21.67
CA ILE A 117 -3.18 4.39 -22.84
C ILE A 117 -2.15 5.01 -23.78
N LEU A 118 -1.05 5.55 -23.23
CA LEU A 118 0.06 6.14 -23.96
C LEU A 118 1.10 5.09 -24.37
#